data_AF-A0A0F3NEZ3-F1
#
_entry.id   AF-A0A0F3NEZ3-F1
#
_cell.length_a   1.000
_cell.length_b   1.000
_cell.length_c   1.000
_cell.angle_alpha   90.00
_cell.angle_beta   90.00
_cell.angle_gamma   90.00
#
_symmetry.space_group_name_H-M   'P 1'
#
loop_
_entity.id
_entity.type
_entity.pdbx_description
1 polymer ?
#
loop_
_entity_poly.entity_id
_entity_poly.type
_entity_poly.pdbx_seq_one_letter_code
_entity_poly.pdbx_strand_id
1 'polypeptide(L)'
;MESELEALKSERPKIIKSISDARELGDLSENAEYHAARERQGLVESKIMELESKKSRAEVIEVSELSGDTVMFGQLLLYPCMMSRVILLARLSIR
;
A
#
# COMPACT_ATOMS: atom_id res chain seq x y z
N MET A 1 3.24 3.44 1.35
CA MET A 1 2.46 3.83 2.55
C MET A 1 3.14 4.93 3.34
N GLU A 2 4.47 4.91 3.52
CA GLU A 2 5.16 5.90 4.36
C GLU A 2 5.22 7.30 3.74
N SER A 3 5.51 7.40 2.44
CA SER A 3 5.49 8.69 1.71
C SER A 3 4.13 9.39 1.74
N GLU A 4 3.03 8.64 1.71
CA GLU A 4 1.67 9.19 1.78
C GLU A 4 1.34 9.69 3.20
N LEU A 5 1.77 8.95 4.24
CA LEU A 5 1.62 9.37 5.63
C LEU A 5 2.41 10.66 5.92
N GLU A 6 3.62 10.79 5.39
CA GLU A 6 4.45 12.00 5.54
C GLU A 6 3.83 13.20 4.81
N ALA A 7 3.31 13.00 3.60
CA ALA A 7 2.59 14.04 2.87
C ALA A 7 1.39 14.56 3.66
N LEU A 8 0.55 13.66 4.21
CA LEU A 8 -0.61 14.04 5.04
C LEU A 8 -0.19 14.75 6.34
N LYS A 9 0.91 14.31 6.98
CA LYS A 9 1.47 15.00 8.16
C LYS A 9 1.96 16.41 7.84
N SER A 10 2.49 16.63 6.63
CA SER A 10 2.92 17.95 6.15
C SER A 10 1.75 18.90 5.81
N GLU A 11 0.59 18.36 5.45
CA GLU A 11 -0.61 19.14 5.13
C GLU A 11 -1.37 19.60 6.39
N ARG A 12 -1.32 18.83 7.48
CA ARG A 12 -1.95 19.16 8.76
C ARG A 12 -1.70 20.60 9.24
N PRO A 13 -0.45 21.12 9.29
CA PRO A 13 -0.20 22.51 9.71
C PRO A 13 -0.72 23.55 8.70
N LYS A 14 -0.82 23.22 7.41
CA LYS A 14 -1.38 24.14 6.40
C LYS A 14 -2.87 24.35 6.61
N ILE A 15 -3.60 23.27 6.92
CA ILE A 15 -5.03 23.32 7.22
C ILE A 15 -5.28 24.13 8.50
N ILE A 16 -4.48 23.91 9.55
CA ILE A 16 -4.60 24.67 10.82
C ILE A 16 -4.40 26.17 10.59
N LYS A 17 -3.41 26.57 9.77
CA LYS A 17 -3.21 27.97 9.40
C LYS A 17 -4.44 28.54 8.68
N SER A 18 -4.96 27.83 7.67
CA SER A 18 -6.16 28.28 6.96
C SER A 18 -7.39 28.42 7.86
N ILE A 19 -7.53 27.56 8.88
CA ILE A 19 -8.60 27.68 9.89
C ILE A 19 -8.36 28.89 10.79
N SER A 20 -7.12 29.17 11.17
CA SER A 20 -6.75 30.34 11.98
C SER A 20 -7.04 31.64 11.23
N ASP A 21 -6.62 31.73 9.97
CA ASP A 21 -6.83 32.89 9.11
C ASP A 21 -8.35 33.15 8.90
N ALA A 22 -9.12 32.08 8.62
CA ALA A 22 -10.57 32.16 8.51
C ALA A 22 -11.27 32.55 9.83
N ARG A 23 -10.65 32.25 10.98
CA ARG A 23 -11.16 32.59 12.31
C ARG A 23 -10.93 34.06 12.67
N GLU A 24 -9.86 34.66 12.18
CA GLU A 24 -9.54 36.08 12.39
C GLU A 24 -10.50 37.01 11.63
N LEU A 25 -11.11 36.52 10.53
CA LEU A 25 -12.14 37.23 9.76
C LEU A 25 -13.48 37.40 10.52
N GLY A 26 -13.62 36.84 11.72
CA GLY A 26 -14.65 37.21 12.70
C GLY A 26 -16.07 36.71 12.44
N ASP A 27 -16.41 36.38 11.19
CA ASP A 27 -17.76 35.93 10.81
C ASP A 27 -17.83 34.41 10.55
N LEU A 28 -17.72 33.64 11.63
CA LEU A 28 -17.65 32.17 11.60
C LEU A 28 -18.94 31.48 11.13
N SER A 29 -20.07 32.19 11.19
CA SER A 29 -21.41 31.68 10.92
C SER A 29 -21.73 31.63 9.43
N GLU A 30 -21.20 32.57 8.65
CA GLU A 30 -21.45 32.66 7.20
C GLU A 30 -20.25 32.21 6.36
N ASN A 31 -19.08 32.02 6.98
CA ASN A 31 -17.87 31.72 6.25
C ASN A 31 -17.83 30.26 5.76
N ALA A 32 -18.16 30.06 4.48
CA ALA A 32 -18.07 28.77 3.80
C ALA A 32 -16.65 28.19 3.82
N GLU A 33 -15.61 29.03 3.84
CA GLU A 33 -14.22 28.60 3.82
C GLU A 33 -13.82 27.97 5.16
N TYR A 34 -14.35 28.47 6.28
CA TYR A 34 -14.17 27.87 7.60
C TYR A 34 -14.77 26.48 7.68
N HIS A 35 -16.01 26.32 7.21
CA HIS A 35 -16.67 25.01 7.17
C HIS A 35 -15.90 24.01 6.29
N ALA A 36 -15.47 24.44 5.09
CA ALA A 36 -14.69 23.61 4.19
C ALA A 36 -13.30 23.24 4.74
N ALA A 37 -12.65 24.15 5.49
CA ALA A 37 -11.36 23.88 6.12
C ALA A 37 -11.51 22.88 7.29
N ARG A 38 -12.56 23.02 8.10
CA ARG A 38 -12.87 22.11 9.22
C ARG A 38 -13.21 20.70 8.74
N GLU A 39 -13.98 20.59 7.66
CA GLU A 39 -14.28 19.29 7.05
C GLU A 39 -13.02 18.63 6.49
N ARG A 40 -12.18 19.40 5.77
CA ARG A 40 -10.88 18.92 5.29
C ARG A 40 -9.98 18.43 6.41
N GLN A 41 -9.95 19.11 7.55
CA GLN A 41 -9.22 18.64 8.74
C GLN A 41 -9.69 17.25 9.17
N GLY A 42 -11.01 17.04 9.31
CA GLY A 42 -11.57 15.75 9.72
C GLY A 42 -11.28 14.62 8.73
N LEU A 43 -11.30 14.91 7.43
CA LEU A 43 -10.96 13.94 6.38
C LEU A 43 -9.49 13.52 6.44
N VAL A 44 -8.58 14.48 6.63
CA VAL A 44 -7.14 14.20 6.74
C VAL A 44 -6.84 13.41 8.00
N GLU A 45 -7.44 13.75 9.15
CA GLU A 45 -7.24 12.99 10.39
C GLU A 45 -7.77 11.55 10.29
N SER A 46 -8.92 11.36 9.64
CA SER A 46 -9.47 10.03 9.38
C SER A 46 -8.53 9.18 8.51
N LYS A 47 -7.96 9.76 7.45
CA LYS A 47 -6.98 9.06 6.59
C LYS A 47 -5.70 8.71 7.32
N ILE A 48 -5.18 9.61 8.15
CA ILE A 48 -3.99 9.35 8.97
C ILE A 48 -4.25 8.16 9.89
N MET A 49 -5.38 8.15 10.61
CA MET A 49 -5.74 7.07 11.51
C MET A 49 -5.89 5.73 10.77
N GLU A 50 -6.50 5.72 9.59
CA GLU A 50 -6.64 4.53 8.78
C GLU A 50 -5.27 3.97 8.33
N LEU A 51 -4.37 4.83 7.86
CA LEU A 51 -3.03 4.44 7.44
C LEU A 51 -2.17 3.94 8.61
N GLU A 52 -2.24 4.59 9.77
CA GLU A 52 -1.54 4.14 10.98
C GLU A 52 -2.09 2.79 11.46
N SER A 53 -3.41 2.60 11.39
CA SER A 53 -4.07 1.34 11.71
C SER A 53 -3.65 0.21 10.75
N LYS A 54 -3.55 0.49 9.44
CA LYS A 54 -3.03 -0.47 8.44
C LYS A 54 -1.57 -0.80 8.67
N LYS A 55 -0.73 0.20 8.96
CA LYS A 55 0.70 -0.01 9.27
C LYS A 55 0.89 -0.87 10.52
N SER A 56 0.09 -0.65 11.57
CA SER A 56 0.16 -1.44 12.80
C SER A 56 -0.24 -2.91 12.61
N ARG A 57 -1.10 -3.22 11.64
CA ARG A 57 -1.52 -4.61 11.32
C ARG A 57 -0.63 -5.29 10.29
N ALA A 58 0.25 -4.55 9.62
CA ALA A 58 1.09 -5.10 8.57
C ALA A 58 2.25 -5.88 9.22
N GLU A 59 2.18 -7.20 9.21
CA GLU A 59 3.34 -8.04 9.45
C GLU A 59 4.19 -8.10 8.18
N VAL A 60 5.45 -7.70 8.29
CA VAL A 60 6.44 -7.86 7.22
C VAL A 60 7.01 -9.26 7.35
N ILE A 61 6.56 -10.17 6.48
CA ILE A 61 7.11 -11.52 6.40
C ILE A 61 8.31 -11.47 5.45
N GLU A 62 9.51 -11.65 5.99
CA GLU A 62 10.71 -11.82 5.16
C GLU A 62 10.76 -13.25 4.60
N VAL A 63 10.72 -13.36 3.27
CA VAL A 63 10.68 -14.64 2.55
C VAL A 63 12.05 -15.35 2.54
N SER A 64 13.09 -14.70 3.04
CA SER A 64 14.47 -15.20 3.13
C SER A 64 14.63 -16.38 4.10
N GLU A 65 13.76 -16.50 5.10
CA GLU A 65 13.80 -17.57 6.12
C GLU A 65 12.89 -18.76 5.79
N LEU A 66 12.04 -18.63 4.75
CA LEU A 66 11.07 -19.65 4.32
C LEU A 66 11.65 -20.65 3.30
N SER A 67 12.94 -20.97 3.42
CA SER A 67 13.58 -22.05 2.66
C SER A 67 13.23 -23.43 3.21
N GLY A 68 11.94 -23.77 3.19
CA GLY A 68 11.42 -25.10 3.50
C GLY A 68 10.56 -25.62 2.35
N ASP A 69 10.50 -26.95 2.18
CA ASP A 69 9.75 -27.65 1.14
C ASP A 69 8.20 -27.46 1.21
N THR A 70 7.71 -26.55 2.06
CA THR A 70 6.29 -26.27 2.25
C THR A 70 5.90 -25.02 1.45
N VAL A 71 5.05 -25.20 0.46
CA VAL A 71 4.56 -24.11 -0.40
C VAL A 71 3.64 -23.19 0.38
N MET A 72 4.04 -21.94 0.57
CA MET A 72 3.23 -20.88 1.18
C MET A 72 2.76 -19.87 0.12
N PHE A 73 1.68 -19.14 0.42
CA PHE A 73 1.17 -18.07 -0.46
C PHE A 73 2.25 -16.99 -0.66
N GLY A 74 2.60 -16.72 -1.92
CA GLY A 74 3.62 -15.72 -2.31
C GLY A 74 4.92 -16.30 -2.87
N GLN A 75 5.10 -17.62 -2.85
CA GLN A 75 6.30 -18.27 -3.38
C GLN A 75 6.14 -18.63 -4.86
N LEU A 76 6.93 -18.00 -5.72
CA LEU A 76 7.00 -18.34 -7.15
C LEU A 76 7.96 -19.52 -7.34
N LEU A 77 7.41 -20.73 -7.54
CA LEU A 77 8.20 -21.91 -7.87
C LEU A 77 8.46 -21.98 -9.38
N LEU A 78 9.72 -21.85 -9.77
CA LEU A 78 10.20 -22.15 -11.12
C LEU A 78 10.54 -23.64 -11.20
N TYR A 79 9.64 -24.45 -11.76
CA TYR A 79 9.96 -25.84 -12.10
C TYR A 79 10.77 -25.87 -13.41
N PRO A 80 12.02 -26.36 -13.42
CA PRO A 80 12.69 -26.69 -14.66
C PRO A 80 11.98 -27.89 -15.27
N CYS A 81 11.31 -27.68 -16.40
CA CYS A 81 10.72 -28.74 -17.21
C CYS A 81 11.85 -29.64 -17.76
N MET A 82 12.25 -30.64 -16.98
CA MET A 82 13.05 -31.77 -17.45
C MET A 82 12.09 -32.86 -17.90
N MET A 83 11.94 -32.98 -19.24
CA MET A 83 11.79 -34.22 -20.02
C MET A 83 10.95 -33.95 -21.26
N SER A 84 11.62 -33.62 -22.38
CA SER A 84 11.08 -33.87 -23.72
C SER A 84 12.23 -34.26 -24.64
N ARG A 85 12.63 -35.54 -24.55
CA ARG A 85 13.46 -36.21 -25.56
C ARG A 85 12.99 -37.67 -25.71
N VAL A 86 11.72 -37.84 -26.07
CA VAL A 86 11.20 -39.09 -26.64
C VAL A 86 11.42 -39.03 -28.14
N ILE A 87 12.64 -39.35 -28.60
CA ILE A 87 12.90 -39.79 -29.97
C ILE A 87 13.89 -40.96 -29.86
N LEU A 88 13.38 -42.10 -29.39
CA LEU A 88 14.03 -43.39 -29.62
C LEU A 88 13.66 -43.79 -31.06
N LEU A 89 14.53 -43.46 -32.02
CA LEU A 89 14.43 -43.92 -33.40
C LEU A 89 14.61 -45.45 -33.42
N ALA A 90 13.51 -46.17 -33.18
CA ALA A 90 13.35 -47.56 -33.57
C ALA A 90 13.24 -47.60 -35.10
N ARG A 91 14.39 -47.56 -35.79
CA ARG A 91 14.45 -47.93 -37.20
C ARG A 91 14.92 -49.38 -37.27
N LEU A 92 13.92 -50.27 -37.36
CA LEU A 92 14.05 -51.60 -37.95
C LEU A 92 15.04 -51.56 -39.12
N SER A 93 16.19 -52.22 -38.98
CA SER A 93 16.97 -52.69 -40.12
C SER A 93 16.44 -54.07 -40.47
N ILE A 94 15.32 -54.11 -41.22
CA ILE A 94 15.00 -55.24 -42.08
C ILE A 94 15.71 -54.97 -43.42
N ARG A 95 16.93 -55.50 -43.52
CA ARG A 95 17.65 -56.04 -44.69
C ARG A 95 19.14 -56.08 -44.37
#